data_AF-A0AAW9QWK0-F1
#
_entry.id   AF-A0AAW9QWK0-F1
#
_cell.length_a   1.000
_cell.length_b   1.000
_cell.length_c   1.000
_cell.angle_alpha   90.00
_cell.angle_beta   90.00
_cell.angle_gamma   90.00
#
_symmetry.space_group_name_H-M   'P 1'
#
loop_
_entity.id
_entity.type
_entity.pdbx_description
1 polymer ?
#
loop_
_entity_poly.entity_id
_entity_poly.type
_entity_poly.pdbx_seq_one_letter_code
_entity_poly.pdbx_strand_id
1 'polypeptide(L)'
;MEPKTAEFIRSIDRAIEVAERVTTEQPDRLENLIRVLGTLRERVLAGQLEPSGGTTTLGLTRDVADWIDALDSPLLEAVGAIERHYQRSWP
;
A
#
# COMPACT_ATOMS: atom_id res chain seq x y z
N MET A 1 -20.12 4.93 1.38
CA MET A 1 -18.70 4.91 0.95
C MET A 1 -18.68 4.92 -0.57
N GLU A 2 -17.90 5.79 -1.21
CA GLU A 2 -17.84 5.83 -2.67
C GLU A 2 -17.16 4.56 -3.23
N PRO A 3 -17.53 4.09 -4.44
CA PRO A 3 -16.98 2.87 -5.03
C PRO A 3 -15.45 2.87 -5.11
N LYS A 4 -14.84 4.02 -5.43
CA LYS A 4 -13.38 4.20 -5.53
C LYS A 4 -12.67 4.06 -4.18
N THR A 5 -13.30 4.55 -3.10
CA THR A 5 -12.81 4.41 -1.73
C THR A 5 -12.85 2.95 -1.27
N ALA A 6 -13.95 2.26 -1.56
CA ALA A 6 -14.08 0.84 -1.23
C ALA A 6 -13.08 -0.03 -2.00
N GLU A 7 -12.84 0.26 -3.28
CA GLU A 7 -11.79 -0.39 -4.07
C GLU A 7 -10.41 -0.14 -3.50
N PHE A 8 -10.11 1.10 -3.12
CA PHE A 8 -8.80 1.44 -2.58
C PHE A 8 -8.54 0.73 -1.24
N ILE A 9 -9.54 0.69 -0.35
CA ILE A 9 -9.46 -0.06 0.91
C ILE A 9 -9.21 -1.54 0.64
N ARG A 10 -9.90 -2.15 -0.34
CA ARG A 10 -9.66 -3.55 -0.70
C ARG A 10 -8.23 -3.80 -1.17
N SER A 11 -7.64 -2.89 -1.92
CA SER A 11 -6.23 -3.00 -2.33
C SER A 11 -5.29 -2.91 -1.12
N ILE A 12 -5.59 -2.05 -0.16
CA ILE A 12 -4.81 -1.93 1.09
C ILE A 12 -4.94 -3.20 1.95
N ASP A 13 -6.16 -3.68 2.16
CA ASP A 13 -6.44 -4.92 2.91
C ASP A 13 -5.69 -6.10 2.28
N ARG A 14 -5.71 -6.19 0.94
CA ARG A 14 -4.98 -7.24 0.22
C ARG A 14 -3.47 -7.15 0.42
N ALA A 15 -2.89 -5.96 0.43
CA ALA A 15 -1.46 -5.80 0.67
C ALA A 15 -1.07 -6.18 2.10
N ILE A 16 -1.92 -5.90 3.09
CA ILE A 16 -1.73 -6.34 4.48
C ILE A 16 -1.75 -7.86 4.55
N GLU A 17 -2.76 -8.53 3.97
CA GLU A 17 -2.84 -10.00 3.94
C GLU A 17 -1.60 -10.64 3.30
N VAL A 18 -1.07 -10.02 2.24
CA VAL A 18 0.15 -10.49 1.58
C VAL A 18 1.36 -10.29 2.49
N ALA A 19 1.50 -9.10 3.08
CA ALA A 19 2.60 -8.78 4.00
C ALA A 19 2.64 -9.74 5.20
N GLU A 20 1.50 -10.05 5.82
CA GLU A 20 1.41 -10.98 6.95
C GLU A 20 1.88 -12.41 6.62
N ARG A 21 1.93 -12.78 5.33
CA ARG A 21 2.37 -14.10 4.85
C ARG A 21 3.80 -14.12 4.35
N VAL A 22 4.47 -12.96 4.29
CA VAL A 22 5.85 -12.86 3.81
C VAL A 22 6.82 -13.24 4.94
N THR A 23 7.68 -14.21 4.66
CA THR A 23 8.87 -14.47 5.48
C THR A 23 10.03 -13.64 4.90
N THR A 24 10.66 -12.82 5.74
CA THR A 24 11.80 -11.97 5.35
C THR A 24 12.84 -11.93 6.45
N GLU A 25 14.10 -11.70 6.10
CA GLU A 25 15.19 -11.43 7.04
C GLU A 25 15.10 -10.04 7.68
N GLN A 26 14.14 -9.21 7.24
CA GLN A 26 13.91 -7.84 7.72
C GLN A 26 12.51 -7.68 8.37
N PRO A 27 12.22 -8.40 9.46
CA PRO A 27 10.89 -8.42 10.08
C PRO A 27 10.44 -7.03 10.54
N ASP A 28 11.34 -6.20 11.08
CA ASP A 28 11.02 -4.83 11.51
C ASP A 28 10.50 -3.96 10.35
N ARG A 29 11.05 -4.14 9.14
CA ARG A 29 10.60 -3.42 7.94
C ARG A 29 9.21 -3.88 7.49
N LEU A 30 8.96 -5.19 7.59
CA LEU A 30 7.66 -5.78 7.28
C LEU A 30 6.57 -5.31 8.25
N GLU A 31 6.86 -5.34 9.56
CA GLU A 31 5.95 -4.83 10.59
C GLU A 31 5.65 -3.33 10.40
N ASN A 32 6.68 -2.55 10.09
CA ASN A 32 6.51 -1.13 9.79
C ASN A 32 5.63 -0.90 8.55
N LEU A 33 5.81 -1.69 7.48
CA LEU A 33 4.95 -1.63 6.29
C LEU A 33 3.50 -1.94 6.65
N ILE A 34 3.23 -3.02 7.40
CA ILE A 34 1.87 -3.38 7.84
C ILE A 34 1.23 -2.22 8.62
N ARG A 35 1.98 -1.59 9.53
CA ARG A 35 1.52 -0.41 10.29
C ARG A 35 1.21 0.78 9.39
N VAL A 36 2.05 1.05 8.39
CA VAL A 36 1.83 2.12 7.40
C VAL A 36 0.58 1.84 6.58
N LEU A 37 0.40 0.62 6.09
CA LEU A 37 -0.80 0.20 5.36
C LEU A 37 -2.07 0.32 6.22
N GLY A 38 -2.01 -0.08 7.50
CA GLY A 38 -3.11 0.11 8.45
C GLY A 38 -3.47 1.58 8.67
N THR A 39 -2.45 2.44 8.84
CA THR A 39 -2.65 3.89 8.99
C THR A 39 -3.24 4.50 7.71
N LEU A 40 -2.77 4.08 6.54
CA LEU A 40 -3.29 4.51 5.25
C LEU A 40 -4.78 4.14 5.11
N ARG A 41 -5.15 2.91 5.48
CA ARG A 41 -6.53 2.43 5.49
C ARG A 41 -7.43 3.32 6.35
N GLU A 42 -6.98 3.66 7.57
CA GLU A 42 -7.72 4.54 8.47
C GLU A 42 -7.88 5.95 7.90
N ARG A 43 -6.84 6.52 7.30
CA ARG A 43 -6.90 7.83 6.65
C ARG A 43 -7.88 7.85 5.47
N VAL A 44 -7.91 6.78 4.68
CA VAL A 44 -8.86 6.61 3.57
C VAL A 44 -10.29 6.54 4.08
N LEU A 45 -10.54 5.78 5.15
CA LEU A 45 -11.85 5.69 5.80
C LEU A 45 -12.31 7.03 6.39
N ALA A 46 -11.38 7.80 6.94
CA ALA A 46 -11.64 9.11 7.52
C ALA A 46 -11.76 10.23 6.47
N GLY A 47 -11.48 9.95 5.19
CA GLY A 47 -11.43 10.98 4.13
C GLY A 47 -10.28 11.98 4.31
N GLN A 48 -9.22 11.58 5.03
CA GLN A 48 -8.08 12.42 5.39
C GLN A 48 -6.85 12.17 4.51
N LEU A 49 -7.00 11.36 3.47
CA LEU A 49 -5.90 11.12 2.53
C LEU A 49 -5.87 12.24 1.48
N GLU A 50 -4.73 12.93 1.40
CA GLU A 50 -4.53 14.01 0.45
C GLU A 50 -4.68 13.53 -1.01
N PRO A 51 -5.18 14.40 -1.90
CA PRO A 51 -5.18 14.17 -3.33
C PRO A 51 -3.82 13.78 -3.87
N SER A 52 -3.77 12.75 -4.73
CA SER A 52 -2.52 12.41 -5.41
C SER A 52 -2.15 13.44 -6.48
N GLY A 53 -3.16 14.13 -7.04
CA GLY A 53 -3.00 15.03 -8.19
C GLY A 53 -2.33 14.37 -9.39
N GLY A 54 -2.32 13.03 -9.46
CA GLY A 54 -1.62 12.23 -10.48
C GLY A 54 -0.08 12.30 -10.45
N THR A 55 0.52 12.99 -9.48
CA THR A 55 1.98 13.22 -9.40
C THR A 55 2.58 12.77 -8.08
N THR A 56 1.79 12.80 -7.00
CA THR A 56 2.21 12.35 -5.67
C THR A 56 2.12 10.82 -5.58
N THR A 57 3.15 10.20 -5.03
CA THR A 57 3.21 8.77 -4.72
C THR A 57 3.20 8.57 -3.21
N LEU A 58 2.72 7.42 -2.74
CA LEU A 58 2.78 7.07 -1.31
C LEU A 58 4.19 6.60 -0.89
N GLY A 59 5.07 6.30 -1.85
CA GLY A 59 6.42 5.79 -1.63
C GLY A 59 6.48 4.29 -1.33
N LEU A 60 5.35 3.58 -1.29
CA LEU A 60 5.25 2.19 -0.82
C LEU A 60 6.08 1.24 -1.69
N THR A 61 6.03 1.38 -3.02
CA THR A 61 6.79 0.50 -3.92
C THR A 61 8.29 0.71 -3.78
N ARG A 62 8.73 1.97 -3.62
CA ARG A 62 10.16 2.29 -3.42
C ARG A 62 10.63 1.71 -2.08
N ASP A 63 9.88 1.96 -1.02
CA ASP A 63 10.22 1.50 0.32
C ASP A 63 10.33 -0.02 0.37
N VAL A 64 9.44 -0.76 -0.30
CA VAL A 64 9.50 -2.24 -0.36
C VAL A 64 10.62 -2.75 -1.26
N ALA A 65 10.85 -2.12 -2.42
CA ALA A 65 11.90 -2.52 -3.35
C ALA A 65 13.31 -2.40 -2.75
N ASP A 66 13.50 -1.53 -1.75
CA ASP A 66 14.78 -1.33 -1.09
C ASP A 66 15.21 -2.51 -0.19
N TRP A 67 14.35 -3.48 0.09
CA TRP A 67 14.68 -4.59 0.99
C TRP A 67 14.08 -5.96 0.64
N ILE A 68 13.17 -6.03 -0.31
CA ILE A 68 12.67 -7.30 -0.80
C ILE A 68 13.56 -7.79 -1.95
N ASP A 69 14.13 -8.99 -1.81
CA ASP A 69 15.12 -9.49 -2.78
C ASP A 69 14.49 -9.95 -4.11
N ALA A 70 13.19 -10.24 -4.12
CA ALA A 70 12.49 -10.76 -5.28
C ALA A 70 11.70 -9.66 -6.01
N LEU A 71 12.09 -9.36 -7.25
CA LEU A 71 11.39 -8.42 -8.13
C LEU A 71 9.94 -8.84 -8.39
N ASP A 72 9.68 -10.15 -8.45
CA ASP A 72 8.36 -10.76 -8.62
C ASP A 72 7.66 -11.01 -7.27
N SER A 73 8.07 -10.29 -6.21
CA SER A 73 7.46 -10.46 -4.90
C SER A 73 5.97 -10.11 -4.96
N PRO A 74 5.08 -11.01 -4.48
CA PRO A 74 3.66 -10.70 -4.33
C PRO A 74 3.43 -9.42 -3.53
N LEU A 75 4.34 -9.09 -2.61
CA LEU A 75 4.29 -7.88 -1.82
C LEU A 75 4.53 -6.63 -2.67
N LEU A 76 5.52 -6.65 -3.58
CA LEU A 76 5.78 -5.55 -4.52
C LEU A 76 4.60 -5.30 -5.45
N GLU A 77 4.00 -6.38 -5.95
CA GLU A 77 2.82 -6.28 -6.81
C GLU A 77 1.64 -5.65 -6.05
N ALA A 78 1.40 -6.08 -4.82
CA ALA A 78 0.32 -5.58 -3.97
C ALA A 78 0.49 -4.10 -3.64
N VAL A 79 1.68 -3.67 -3.19
CA VAL A 79 1.92 -2.24 -2.90
C VAL A 79 1.93 -1.39 -4.17
N GLY A 80 2.39 -1.93 -5.29
CA GLY A 80 2.32 -1.27 -6.59
C GLY A 80 0.88 -1.07 -7.09
N ALA A 81 -0.03 -1.98 -6.76
CA ALA A 81 -1.45 -1.82 -7.07
C ALA A 81 -2.07 -0.64 -6.29
N ILE A 82 -1.70 -0.47 -5.01
CA ILE A 82 -2.11 0.68 -4.19
C ILE A 82 -1.60 1.98 -4.82
N GLU A 83 -0.32 2.08 -5.15
CA GLU A 83 0.27 3.27 -5.77
C GLU A 83 -0.44 3.67 -7.07
N ARG A 84 -0.69 2.69 -7.95
CA ARG A 84 -1.41 2.94 -9.21
C ARG A 84 -2.84 3.42 -8.99
N HIS A 85 -3.53 2.87 -7.98
CA HIS A 85 -4.88 3.29 -7.64
C HIS A 85 -4.89 4.71 -7.07
N TYR A 86 -3.93 5.01 -6.18
CA TYR A 86 -3.78 6.34 -5.60
C TYR A 86 -3.54 7.40 -6.68
N GLN A 87 -2.59 7.16 -7.60
CA GLN A 87 -2.28 8.09 -8.69
C GLN A 87 -3.42 8.29 -9.69
N ARG A 88 -4.16 7.22 -10.04
CA ARG A 88 -5.19 7.30 -11.09
C ARG A 88 -6.52 7.81 -10.60
N SER A 89 -6.88 7.46 -9.36
CA SER A 89 -8.28 7.48 -8.93
C SER A 89 -8.52 8.23 -7.64
N TRP A 90 -7.48 8.61 -6.90
CA TRP A 90 -7.63 9.34 -5.65
C TRP A 90 -7.69 10.86 -5.91
N PRO A 91 -8.88 11.47 -5.74
CA PRO A 91 -9.12 12.88 -6.06
C PRO A 91 -8.47 13.83 -5.06
#